data_AF-A0AA85JKV6-F1
#
_entry.id   AF-A0AA85JKV6-F1
#
_cell.length_a   1.000
_cell.length_b   1.000
_cell.length_c   1.000
_cell.angle_alpha   90.00
_cell.angle_beta   90.00
_cell.angle_gamma   90.00
#
_symmetry.space_group_name_H-M   'P 1'
#
loop_
_entity.id
_entity.type
_entity.pdbx_description
1 polymer ?
#
loop_
_entity_poly.entity_id
_entity_poly.type
_entity_poly.pdbx_seq_one_letter_code
_entity_poly.pdbx_strand_id
1 'polypeptide(L)'
;MQYYDSCLIFTLPDSVLPDEEYNFSMDFSTLISKVKSSECPLSLLKEYLNRGVVLKQFNNCEEMGLLVCFLVSKTYGLGLKILLDCGLDMSASHPITGDTPLIVLCNEGLCGAIKQLMNELTSASLLHSNCIGLTALTQLLCRAHGTCSCLESLLSHLQLCSALLPTNMKTDNCVYSLTANKSSNEGSGNQVLFTLEQLLSRIKSDNGERIISVLQLWVKANLLLLSHIHEDNLSQCCDQLTSNTNSLKERLLKPLVSSISCSPNIGLLANKLEVLLYQLIILGQLHECSIFEEITHSNSDELENRSLDNMLSHIRSQLNPPLSLRFLIIREIRRILQYRFISLCQLNDKPHPSVTKNVLSFVTWVNQLSLPFLLKQHILLDPIIVKSI
;
A
#
# COMPACT_ATOMS: atom_id res chain seq x y z
N MET A 1 39.56 -62.94 -1.84
CA MET A 1 39.20 -62.35 -0.53
C MET A 1 37.67 -62.25 -0.55
N GLN A 2 37.03 -62.89 0.43
CA GLN A 2 35.62 -63.34 0.50
C GLN A 2 34.58 -62.25 0.13
N TYR A 3 33.57 -62.50 -0.73
CA TYR A 3 32.26 -63.18 -0.50
C TYR A 3 31.52 -62.60 0.74
N TYR A 4 30.33 -61.99 0.64
CA TYR A 4 29.05 -62.55 0.17
C TYR A 4 28.00 -61.48 -0.21
N ASP A 5 27.26 -61.77 -1.29
CA ASP A 5 25.84 -61.43 -1.47
C ASP A 5 24.99 -62.09 -0.37
N SER A 6 24.01 -61.36 0.17
CA SER A 6 22.79 -62.00 0.69
C SER A 6 21.69 -60.96 0.89
N CYS A 7 20.71 -60.99 -0.02
CA CYS A 7 19.33 -60.67 0.28
C CYS A 7 18.90 -61.40 1.57
N LEU A 8 18.45 -60.65 2.57
CA LEU A 8 17.65 -61.19 3.65
C LEU A 8 16.29 -60.50 3.64
N ILE A 9 15.37 -61.24 3.03
CA ILE A 9 13.94 -61.23 3.29
C ILE A 9 13.73 -61.22 4.81
N PHE A 10 13.11 -60.18 5.35
CA PHE A 10 12.41 -60.28 6.62
C PHE A 10 10.91 -60.24 6.33
N THR A 11 10.33 -61.40 6.60
CA THR A 11 8.92 -61.78 6.60
C THR A 11 8.03 -60.79 7.35
N LEU A 12 6.91 -60.44 6.73
CA LEU A 12 5.72 -59.89 7.40
C LEU A 12 5.33 -60.79 8.59
N PRO A 13 5.00 -60.23 9.76
CA PRO A 13 4.11 -60.92 10.67
C PRO A 13 2.69 -60.77 10.11
N ASP A 14 2.18 -61.85 9.54
CA ASP A 14 0.74 -62.02 9.35
C ASP A 14 0.04 -61.94 10.72
N SER A 15 -1.13 -61.30 10.72
CA SER A 15 -2.12 -61.22 11.79
C SER A 15 -1.81 -60.32 13.00
N VAL A 16 -2.17 -59.04 12.87
CA VAL A 16 -2.97 -58.36 13.89
C VAL A 16 -4.18 -57.74 13.17
N LEU A 17 -5.32 -57.88 13.83
CA LEU A 17 -6.71 -57.60 13.45
C LEU A 17 -6.93 -56.21 12.80
N PRO A 18 -8.06 -55.98 12.11
CA PRO A 18 -8.36 -54.67 11.54
C PRO A 18 -8.41 -53.65 12.68
N ASP A 19 -7.39 -52.80 12.78
CA ASP A 19 -7.44 -51.65 13.67
C ASP A 19 -8.66 -50.84 13.27
N GLU A 20 -9.55 -50.76 14.26
CA GLU A 20 -10.77 -49.99 14.29
C GLU A 20 -10.57 -48.68 13.51
N GLU A 21 -11.51 -48.35 12.62
CA GLU A 21 -11.67 -46.99 12.11
C GLU A 21 -11.87 -46.08 13.33
N TYR A 22 -10.76 -45.65 13.93
CA TYR A 22 -10.72 -44.69 15.00
C TYR A 22 -11.06 -43.36 14.34
N ASN A 23 -12.36 -43.13 14.20
CA ASN A 23 -12.92 -41.88 13.75
C ASN A 23 -12.53 -40.84 14.81
N PHE A 24 -11.36 -40.23 14.63
CA PHE A 24 -10.83 -39.20 15.50
C PHE A 24 -11.71 -37.96 15.35
N SER A 25 -12.84 -37.97 16.04
CA SER A 25 -13.76 -36.84 16.15
C SER A 25 -13.11 -35.81 17.07
N MET A 26 -12.36 -34.89 16.47
CA MET A 26 -11.75 -33.77 17.17
C MET A 26 -12.71 -32.59 17.16
N ASP A 27 -13.15 -32.15 18.33
CA ASP A 27 -13.89 -30.90 18.45
C ASP A 27 -12.97 -29.67 18.27
N PHE A 28 -13.51 -28.61 17.69
CA PHE A 28 -12.79 -27.39 17.36
C PHE A 28 -12.23 -26.68 18.60
N SER A 29 -12.98 -26.67 19.71
CA SER A 29 -12.54 -26.07 20.98
C SER A 29 -11.27 -26.75 21.53
N THR A 30 -11.21 -28.08 21.39
CA THR A 30 -10.07 -28.90 21.79
C THR A 30 -8.88 -28.67 20.86
N LEU A 31 -9.15 -28.46 19.56
CA LEU A 31 -8.11 -28.12 18.60
C LEU A 31 -7.48 -26.76 18.91
N ILE A 32 -8.29 -25.71 19.08
CA ILE A 32 -7.79 -24.37 19.38
C ILE A 32 -6.97 -24.36 20.67
N SER A 33 -7.49 -24.96 21.74
CA SER A 33 -6.81 -24.98 23.04
C SER A 33 -5.45 -25.67 22.96
N LYS A 34 -5.37 -26.84 22.30
CA LYS A 34 -4.10 -27.56 22.09
C LYS A 34 -3.12 -26.81 21.19
N VAL A 35 -3.62 -26.16 20.12
CA VAL A 35 -2.76 -25.39 19.21
C VAL A 35 -2.19 -24.15 19.90
N LYS A 36 -2.99 -23.46 20.73
CA LYS A 36 -2.53 -22.28 21.49
C LYS A 36 -1.53 -22.62 22.60
N SER A 37 -1.67 -23.78 23.24
CA SER A 37 -0.76 -24.22 24.30
C SER A 37 0.50 -24.92 23.78
N SER A 38 0.55 -25.26 22.49
CA SER A 38 1.70 -25.92 21.88
C SER A 38 2.86 -24.94 21.67
N GLU A 39 4.08 -25.38 22.01
CA GLU A 39 5.32 -24.67 21.65
C GLU A 39 5.57 -24.67 20.13
N CYS A 40 5.06 -25.69 19.42
CA CYS A 40 5.24 -25.85 17.98
C CYS A 40 3.88 -26.05 17.25
N PRO A 41 3.05 -25.00 17.14
CA PRO A 41 1.70 -25.09 16.56
C PRO A 41 1.65 -25.69 15.14
N LEU A 42 2.64 -25.37 14.30
CA LEU A 42 2.70 -25.87 12.91
C LEU A 42 2.98 -27.37 12.83
N SER A 43 3.86 -27.88 13.69
CA SER A 43 4.17 -29.31 13.74
C SER A 43 2.95 -30.11 14.19
N LEU A 44 2.22 -29.58 15.18
CA LEU A 44 0.97 -30.17 15.64
C LEU A 44 -0.11 -30.20 14.54
N LEU A 45 -0.25 -29.12 13.76
CA LEU A 45 -1.20 -29.10 12.64
C LEU A 45 -0.84 -30.11 11.56
N LYS A 46 0.46 -30.27 11.24
CA LYS A 46 0.94 -31.32 10.32
C LYS A 46 0.66 -32.71 10.85
N GLU A 47 0.85 -32.94 12.14
CA GLU A 47 0.52 -34.21 12.77
C GLU A 47 -0.97 -34.52 12.66
N TYR A 48 -1.85 -33.54 12.89
CA TYR A 48 -3.29 -33.72 12.70
C TYR A 48 -3.65 -34.06 11.24
N LEU A 49 -3.04 -33.39 10.26
CA LEU A 49 -3.23 -33.74 8.84
C LEU A 49 -2.77 -35.17 8.54
N ASN A 50 -1.60 -35.58 9.04
CA ASN A 50 -1.08 -36.94 8.85
C ASN A 50 -1.97 -38.01 9.50
N ARG A 51 -2.69 -37.65 10.57
CA ARG A 51 -3.70 -38.49 11.23
C ARG A 51 -5.08 -38.44 10.56
N GLY A 52 -5.21 -37.75 9.42
CA GLY A 52 -6.45 -37.68 8.64
C GLY A 52 -7.43 -36.58 9.07
N VAL A 53 -7.05 -35.67 9.97
CA VAL A 53 -7.94 -34.56 10.37
C VAL A 53 -8.09 -33.55 9.23
N VAL A 54 -9.32 -33.38 8.74
CA VAL A 54 -9.64 -32.43 7.67
C VAL A 54 -9.88 -31.04 8.26
N LEU A 55 -8.81 -30.26 8.45
CA LEU A 55 -8.88 -28.95 9.12
C LEU A 55 -9.84 -27.94 8.45
N LYS A 56 -10.02 -28.04 7.13
CA LYS A 56 -10.96 -27.21 6.36
C LYS A 56 -12.41 -27.29 6.87
N GLN A 57 -12.81 -28.40 7.50
CA GLN A 57 -14.17 -28.56 8.04
C GLN A 57 -14.51 -27.53 9.13
N PHE A 58 -13.48 -26.98 9.78
CA PHE A 58 -13.63 -25.99 10.86
C PHE A 58 -13.71 -24.55 10.35
N ASN A 59 -13.59 -24.30 9.04
CA ASN A 59 -13.61 -22.94 8.51
C ASN A 59 -14.93 -22.19 8.76
N ASN A 60 -16.02 -22.92 9.02
CA ASN A 60 -17.32 -22.32 9.36
C ASN A 60 -17.47 -22.01 10.86
N CYS A 61 -16.50 -22.35 11.70
CA CYS A 61 -16.53 -22.07 13.13
C CYS A 61 -16.27 -20.58 13.40
N GLU A 62 -17.05 -19.99 14.31
CA GLU A 62 -16.96 -18.56 14.63
C GLU A 62 -15.56 -18.16 15.14
N GLU A 63 -14.87 -19.04 15.88
CA GLU A 63 -13.53 -18.78 16.40
C GLU A 63 -12.40 -19.05 15.40
N MET A 64 -12.70 -19.40 14.14
CA MET A 64 -11.69 -19.65 13.11
C MET A 64 -10.75 -18.47 12.90
N GLY A 65 -11.31 -17.25 12.83
CA GLY A 65 -10.50 -16.04 12.70
C GLY A 65 -9.53 -15.83 13.86
N LEU A 66 -9.92 -16.21 15.08
CA LEU A 66 -9.04 -16.15 16.25
C LEU A 66 -7.88 -17.14 16.12
N LEU A 67 -8.12 -18.36 15.61
CA LEU A 67 -7.08 -19.37 15.41
C LEU A 67 -6.09 -18.95 14.31
N VAL A 68 -6.59 -18.54 13.14
CA VAL A 68 -5.71 -18.19 12.01
C VAL A 68 -4.91 -16.93 12.32
N CYS A 69 -5.52 -15.90 12.91
CA CYS A 69 -4.78 -14.69 13.28
C CYS A 69 -3.70 -15.00 14.33
N PHE A 70 -3.97 -15.88 15.30
CA PHE A 70 -2.96 -16.35 16.25
C PHE A 70 -1.80 -17.05 15.53
N LEU A 71 -2.09 -18.03 14.67
CA LEU A 71 -1.07 -18.79 13.94
C LEU A 71 -0.22 -17.89 13.03
N VAL A 72 -0.85 -16.98 12.30
CA VAL A 72 -0.16 -16.04 11.39
C VAL A 72 0.66 -15.02 12.16
N SER A 73 0.24 -14.60 13.35
CA SER A 73 1.05 -13.73 14.22
C SER A 73 2.34 -14.41 14.73
N LYS A 74 2.41 -15.74 14.66
CA LYS A 74 3.55 -16.55 15.14
C LYS A 74 4.36 -17.18 14.01
N THR A 75 3.87 -17.13 12.77
CA THR A 75 4.43 -17.93 11.68
C THR A 75 4.45 -17.17 10.37
N TYR A 76 5.59 -17.24 9.67
CA TYR A 76 5.83 -16.48 8.45
C TYR A 76 6.52 -17.34 7.40
N GLY A 77 6.49 -16.91 6.14
CA GLY A 77 7.14 -17.62 5.03
C GLY A 77 6.65 -19.05 4.87
N LEU A 78 7.55 -20.04 5.07
CA LEU A 78 7.19 -21.46 4.96
C LEU A 78 6.06 -21.86 5.93
N GLY A 79 5.96 -21.20 7.09
CA GLY A 79 4.86 -21.41 8.02
C GLY A 79 3.50 -21.05 7.42
N LEU A 80 3.41 -19.90 6.75
CA LEU A 80 2.20 -19.46 6.06
C LEU A 80 1.81 -20.44 4.94
N LYS A 81 2.79 -20.96 4.19
CA LYS A 81 2.54 -22.00 3.18
C LYS A 81 1.92 -23.25 3.80
N ILE A 82 2.47 -23.73 4.91
CA ILE A 82 1.91 -24.88 5.62
C ILE A 82 0.46 -24.63 6.02
N LEU A 83 0.15 -23.44 6.56
CA LEU A 83 -1.22 -23.11 6.96
C LEU A 83 -2.19 -23.04 5.77
N LEU A 84 -1.75 -22.58 4.61
CA LEU A 84 -2.51 -22.63 3.35
C LEU A 84 -2.71 -24.06 2.88
N ASP A 85 -1.66 -24.89 2.90
CA ASP A 85 -1.72 -26.31 2.53
C ASP A 85 -2.65 -27.11 3.48
N CYS A 86 -2.80 -26.67 4.74
CA CYS A 86 -3.79 -27.18 5.69
C CYS A 86 -5.25 -26.86 5.31
N GLY A 87 -5.49 -25.98 4.33
CA GLY A 87 -6.84 -25.58 3.90
C GLY A 87 -7.58 -24.66 4.88
N LEU A 88 -6.84 -23.98 5.77
CA LEU A 88 -7.41 -23.02 6.71
C LEU A 88 -7.92 -21.77 5.97
N ASP A 89 -9.07 -21.24 6.37
CA ASP A 89 -9.60 -20.00 5.79
C ASP A 89 -8.80 -18.77 6.23
N MET A 90 -7.91 -18.32 5.34
CA MET A 90 -7.08 -17.14 5.56
C MET A 90 -7.81 -15.80 5.41
N SER A 91 -9.10 -15.83 5.08
CA SER A 91 -9.95 -14.64 5.05
C SER A 91 -10.73 -14.41 6.34
N ALA A 92 -10.74 -15.39 7.26
CA ALA A 92 -11.49 -15.32 8.50
C ALA A 92 -11.00 -14.17 9.41
N SER A 93 -11.94 -13.34 9.86
CA SER A 93 -11.65 -12.21 10.75
C SER A 93 -11.72 -12.60 12.23
N HIS A 94 -10.78 -12.10 13.03
CA HIS A 94 -10.80 -12.22 14.47
C HIS A 94 -12.12 -11.66 15.05
N PRO A 95 -12.87 -12.40 15.89
CA PRO A 95 -14.22 -12.02 16.31
C PRO A 95 -14.27 -10.73 17.15
N ILE A 96 -13.22 -10.45 17.93
CA ILE A 96 -13.14 -9.25 18.78
C ILE A 96 -12.61 -8.02 18.00
N THR A 97 -11.43 -8.12 17.39
CA THR A 97 -10.77 -6.97 16.75
C THR A 97 -11.23 -6.73 15.31
N GLY A 98 -11.80 -7.75 14.67
CA GLY A 98 -12.08 -7.75 13.24
C GLY A 98 -10.82 -7.89 12.38
N ASP A 99 -9.64 -8.17 12.94
CA ASP A 99 -8.42 -8.31 12.13
C ASP A 99 -8.48 -9.56 11.27
N THR A 100 -8.06 -9.45 10.01
CA THR A 100 -7.80 -10.62 9.17
C THR A 100 -6.31 -10.96 9.19
N PRO A 101 -5.92 -12.19 8.82
CA PRO A 101 -4.52 -12.57 8.66
C PRO A 101 -3.71 -11.59 7.80
N LEU A 102 -4.32 -11.01 6.76
CA LEU A 102 -3.67 -10.00 5.93
C LEU A 102 -3.39 -8.71 6.70
N ILE A 103 -4.33 -8.21 7.51
CA ILE A 103 -4.11 -7.02 8.34
C ILE A 103 -2.98 -7.26 9.33
N VAL A 104 -2.94 -8.44 9.97
CA VAL A 104 -1.86 -8.84 10.88
C VAL A 104 -0.51 -8.82 10.17
N LEU A 105 -0.38 -9.47 9.01
CA LEU A 105 0.88 -9.49 8.25
C LEU A 105 1.31 -8.10 7.77
N CYS A 106 0.37 -7.28 7.32
CA CYS A 106 0.64 -5.90 6.94
C CYS A 106 1.11 -5.07 8.13
N ASN A 107 0.56 -5.27 9.33
CA ASN A 107 1.01 -4.60 10.55
C ASN A 107 2.42 -5.03 10.99
N GLU A 108 2.79 -6.30 10.78
CA GLU A 108 4.16 -6.78 11.03
C GLU A 108 5.16 -6.30 9.95
N GLY A 109 4.69 -6.00 8.74
CA GLY A 109 5.51 -5.50 7.62
C GLY A 109 6.25 -6.61 6.86
N LEU A 110 5.72 -7.82 6.84
CA LEU A 110 6.38 -9.00 6.29
C LEU A 110 6.10 -9.18 4.79
N CYS A 111 6.87 -8.48 3.97
CA CYS A 111 6.60 -8.31 2.53
C CYS A 111 6.35 -9.62 1.76
N GLY A 112 7.15 -10.67 1.99
CA GLY A 112 7.00 -11.96 1.32
C GLY A 112 5.70 -12.68 1.71
N ALA A 113 5.37 -12.69 2.99
CA ALA A 113 4.15 -13.30 3.52
C ALA A 113 2.89 -12.53 3.05
N ILE A 114 2.95 -11.20 3.03
CA ILE A 114 1.88 -10.34 2.53
C ILE A 114 1.57 -10.68 1.07
N LYS A 115 2.59 -10.74 0.20
CA LYS A 115 2.43 -11.09 -1.23
C LYS A 115 1.89 -12.49 -1.42
N GLN A 116 2.41 -13.46 -0.68
CA GLN A 116 1.92 -14.83 -0.74
C GLN A 116 0.43 -14.89 -0.40
N LEU A 117 0.02 -14.26 0.71
CA LEU A 117 -1.38 -14.30 1.12
C LEU A 117 -2.30 -13.51 0.17
N MET A 118 -1.90 -12.33 -0.31
CA MET A 118 -2.72 -11.52 -1.21
C MET A 118 -3.16 -12.27 -2.48
N ASN A 119 -2.29 -13.13 -3.02
CA ASN A 119 -2.58 -13.91 -4.23
C ASN A 119 -3.60 -15.03 -4.01
N GLU A 120 -3.81 -15.46 -2.77
CA GLU A 120 -4.75 -16.53 -2.39
C GLU A 120 -6.12 -15.97 -1.96
N LEU A 121 -6.22 -14.66 -1.75
CA LEU A 121 -7.42 -14.00 -1.22
C LEU A 121 -8.33 -13.46 -2.32
N THR A 122 -9.63 -13.41 -2.03
CA THR A 122 -10.61 -12.74 -2.89
C THR A 122 -10.51 -11.22 -2.78
N SER A 123 -10.95 -10.48 -3.80
CA SER A 123 -10.99 -9.02 -3.78
C SER A 123 -11.79 -8.45 -2.59
N ALA A 124 -12.85 -9.14 -2.16
CA ALA A 124 -13.63 -8.74 -0.99
C ALA A 124 -12.80 -8.83 0.30
N SER A 125 -12.04 -9.92 0.47
CA SER A 125 -11.16 -10.12 1.63
C SER A 125 -10.02 -9.09 1.67
N LEU A 126 -9.49 -8.68 0.52
CA LEU A 126 -8.47 -7.62 0.43
C LEU A 126 -9.00 -6.24 0.84
N LEU A 127 -10.31 -6.01 0.69
CA LEU A 127 -10.99 -4.77 1.05
C LEU A 127 -11.47 -4.73 2.50
N HIS A 128 -11.24 -5.79 3.27
CA HIS A 128 -11.71 -5.90 4.63
C HIS A 128 -11.17 -4.76 5.52
N SER A 129 -12.04 -4.25 6.38
CA SER A 129 -11.71 -3.31 7.45
C SER A 129 -12.01 -3.93 8.80
N ASN A 130 -11.07 -3.82 9.74
CA ASN A 130 -11.29 -4.27 11.11
C ASN A 130 -12.24 -3.34 11.89
N CYS A 131 -12.54 -3.64 13.15
CA CYS A 131 -13.50 -2.90 13.96
C CYS A 131 -13.13 -1.42 14.19
N ILE A 132 -11.86 -1.06 14.02
CA ILE A 132 -11.36 0.33 14.13
C ILE A 132 -11.06 0.97 12.77
N GLY A 133 -11.47 0.35 11.66
CA GLY A 133 -11.34 0.89 10.31
C GLY A 133 -9.94 0.74 9.69
N LEU A 134 -9.07 -0.10 10.26
CA LEU A 134 -7.77 -0.43 9.65
C LEU A 134 -7.97 -1.46 8.55
N THR A 135 -7.22 -1.30 7.46
CA THR A 135 -7.26 -2.15 6.28
C THR A 135 -5.85 -2.53 5.86
N ALA A 136 -5.70 -3.49 4.95
CA ALA A 136 -4.40 -3.81 4.38
C ALA A 136 -3.74 -2.59 3.73
N LEU A 137 -4.52 -1.73 3.05
CA LEU A 137 -4.03 -0.52 2.42
C LEU A 137 -3.51 0.48 3.46
N THR A 138 -4.29 0.77 4.51
CA THR A 138 -3.89 1.74 5.53
C THR A 138 -2.68 1.26 6.32
N GLN A 139 -2.55 -0.04 6.57
CA GLN A 139 -1.37 -0.61 7.23
C GLN A 139 -0.10 -0.52 6.38
N LEU A 140 -0.18 -0.88 5.09
CA LEU A 140 0.96 -0.78 4.19
C LEU A 140 1.40 0.69 4.00
N LEU A 141 0.46 1.63 3.99
CA LEU A 141 0.73 3.07 4.02
C LEU A 141 1.41 3.50 5.32
N CYS A 142 0.84 3.14 6.48
CA CYS A 142 1.39 3.46 7.80
C CYS A 142 2.86 3.02 7.93
N ARG A 143 3.18 1.83 7.41
CA ARG A 143 4.54 1.26 7.49
C ARG A 143 5.44 1.63 6.31
N ALA A 144 4.94 2.45 5.40
CA ALA A 144 5.66 3.00 4.24
C ALA A 144 6.24 1.93 3.28
N HIS A 145 5.39 1.00 2.84
CA HIS A 145 5.75 -0.08 1.91
C HIS A 145 5.91 0.35 0.43
N GLY A 146 6.49 1.53 0.18
CA GLY A 146 6.62 2.11 -1.16
C GLY A 146 7.60 1.40 -2.10
N THR A 147 8.67 0.77 -1.58
CA THR A 147 9.74 0.15 -2.40
C THR A 147 9.60 -1.36 -2.59
N CYS A 148 8.80 -2.03 -1.76
CA CYS A 148 8.73 -3.49 -1.72
C CYS A 148 7.69 -4.10 -2.65
N SER A 149 7.00 -3.26 -3.45
CA SER A 149 5.87 -3.61 -4.32
C SER A 149 4.65 -4.24 -3.63
N CYS A 150 4.60 -4.39 -2.30
CA CYS A 150 3.39 -4.86 -1.61
C CYS A 150 2.21 -3.92 -1.85
N LEU A 151 2.46 -2.62 -1.80
CA LEU A 151 1.46 -1.58 -2.01
C LEU A 151 0.96 -1.57 -3.46
N GLU A 152 1.88 -1.60 -4.43
CA GLU A 152 1.55 -1.77 -5.86
C GLU A 152 0.74 -3.05 -6.11
N SER A 153 1.15 -4.16 -5.50
CA SER A 153 0.48 -5.46 -5.65
C SER A 153 -0.95 -5.39 -5.10
N LEU A 154 -1.15 -4.82 -3.91
CA LEU A 154 -2.49 -4.64 -3.35
C LEU A 154 -3.35 -3.77 -4.29
N LEU A 155 -2.83 -2.62 -4.71
CA LEU A 155 -3.51 -1.69 -5.65
C LEU A 155 -3.87 -2.36 -6.99
N SER A 156 -3.08 -3.35 -7.44
CA SER A 156 -3.35 -4.11 -8.66
C SER A 156 -4.53 -5.10 -8.53
N HIS A 157 -4.92 -5.46 -7.30
CA HIS A 157 -6.05 -6.35 -7.02
C HIS A 157 -7.33 -5.59 -6.60
N LEU A 158 -7.20 -4.33 -6.17
CA LEU A 158 -8.34 -3.51 -5.76
C LEU A 158 -9.14 -3.04 -6.98
N GLN A 159 -10.45 -3.28 -6.97
CA GLN A 159 -11.33 -2.77 -8.01
C GLN A 159 -11.49 -1.24 -7.88
N LEU A 160 -11.15 -0.55 -8.96
CA LEU A 160 -11.04 0.90 -9.04
C LEU A 160 -12.36 1.62 -8.65
N CYS A 161 -13.50 1.20 -9.22
CA CYS A 161 -14.79 1.87 -9.02
C CYS A 161 -15.33 1.77 -7.58
N SER A 162 -14.91 0.76 -6.79
CA SER A 162 -15.35 0.58 -5.40
C SER A 162 -14.47 1.29 -4.36
N ALA A 163 -13.21 1.62 -4.70
CA ALA A 163 -12.20 2.07 -3.74
C ALA A 163 -11.76 3.54 -3.91
N LEU A 164 -12.13 4.19 -5.01
CA LEU A 164 -11.51 5.46 -5.41
C LEU A 164 -11.91 6.69 -4.59
N LEU A 165 -13.08 6.75 -3.95
CA LEU A 165 -13.68 8.06 -3.69
C LEU A 165 -13.71 8.47 -2.22
N PRO A 166 -13.07 9.61 -1.86
CA PRO A 166 -13.56 10.44 -0.78
C PRO A 166 -14.96 10.98 -1.11
N THR A 167 -15.80 11.09 -0.08
CA THR A 167 -17.23 11.44 -0.16
C THR A 167 -17.50 12.78 -0.85
N ASN A 168 -16.55 13.72 -0.82
CA ASN A 168 -16.62 15.05 -1.41
C ASN A 168 -16.61 15.09 -2.95
N MET A 169 -16.08 14.06 -3.63
CA MET A 169 -16.13 14.00 -5.11
C MET A 169 -17.38 13.30 -5.66
N LYS A 170 -18.27 12.83 -4.79
CA LYS A 170 -19.60 12.33 -5.18
C LYS A 170 -20.65 13.45 -5.26
N THR A 171 -20.40 14.59 -4.61
CA THR A 171 -21.36 15.69 -4.48
C THR A 171 -21.28 16.75 -5.57
N ASP A 172 -20.23 16.75 -6.39
CA ASP A 172 -20.09 17.69 -7.52
C ASP A 172 -20.64 17.12 -8.84
N ASN A 173 -21.75 16.38 -8.75
CA ASN A 173 -22.58 16.22 -9.94
C ASN A 173 -23.32 17.53 -10.16
N CYS A 174 -22.92 18.20 -11.25
CA CYS A 174 -23.86 18.87 -12.11
C CYS A 174 -25.23 18.18 -12.05
N VAL A 175 -26.24 18.97 -11.67
CA VAL A 175 -27.68 18.72 -11.74
C VAL A 175 -28.32 18.03 -10.53
N TYR A 176 -28.88 18.89 -9.65
CA TYR A 176 -30.14 18.75 -8.91
C TYR A 176 -30.52 17.37 -8.35
N SER A 177 -30.54 17.26 -7.01
CA SER A 177 -31.83 17.24 -6.29
C SER A 177 -31.61 17.34 -4.78
N LEU A 178 -32.41 18.22 -4.18
CA LEU A 178 -32.58 18.43 -2.76
C LEU A 178 -32.98 17.14 -2.02
N THR A 179 -32.66 17.14 -0.72
CA THR A 179 -33.08 16.19 0.34
C THR A 179 -32.23 14.93 0.51
N ALA A 180 -31.19 15.04 1.34
CA ALA A 180 -30.95 14.07 2.42
C ALA A 180 -29.89 14.61 3.38
N ASN A 181 -30.35 15.24 4.46
CA ASN A 181 -29.58 15.32 5.69
C ASN A 181 -29.30 13.90 6.17
N LYS A 182 -28.08 13.41 5.97
CA LYS A 182 -27.50 12.34 6.79
C LYS A 182 -26.04 12.65 7.07
N SER A 183 -25.84 13.20 8.25
CA SER A 183 -24.64 13.00 9.04
C SER A 183 -24.42 11.49 9.22
N SER A 184 -23.30 10.98 8.73
CA SER A 184 -22.81 9.66 9.11
C SER A 184 -21.29 9.67 9.06
N ASN A 185 -20.69 9.46 10.22
CA ASN A 185 -19.28 9.24 10.48
C ASN A 185 -18.49 8.77 9.26
N GLU A 186 -17.52 9.59 8.84
CA GLU A 186 -16.67 9.35 7.68
C GLU A 186 -15.89 8.04 7.87
N GLY A 187 -16.28 7.03 7.10
CA GLY A 187 -15.66 5.71 7.12
C GLY A 187 -14.21 5.77 6.66
N SER A 188 -13.31 5.31 7.54
CA SER A 188 -11.93 4.92 7.23
C SER A 188 -11.92 3.67 6.32
N GLY A 189 -12.46 3.81 5.10
CA GLY A 189 -12.44 2.76 4.08
C GLY A 189 -11.11 2.72 3.34
N ASN A 190 -10.99 1.81 2.39
CA ASN A 190 -9.88 1.74 1.42
C ASN A 190 -9.94 2.87 0.39
N GLN A 191 -9.98 4.13 0.85
CA GLN A 191 -9.78 5.29 0.00
C GLN A 191 -8.37 5.24 -0.58
N VAL A 192 -8.21 5.44 -1.88
CA VAL A 192 -6.88 5.43 -2.52
C VAL A 192 -6.40 6.83 -2.90
N LEU A 193 -7.33 7.73 -3.26
CA LEU A 193 -7.02 9.13 -3.55
C LEU A 193 -6.92 9.94 -2.25
N PHE A 194 -5.80 10.63 -2.05
CA PHE A 194 -5.53 11.47 -0.87
C PHE A 194 -5.00 12.85 -1.26
N THR A 195 -5.23 13.86 -0.40
CA THR A 195 -4.38 15.06 -0.41
C THR A 195 -2.97 14.72 0.08
N LEU A 196 -1.97 15.56 -0.24
CA LEU A 196 -0.60 15.35 0.24
C LEU A 196 -0.54 15.30 1.77
N GLU A 197 -1.24 16.20 2.45
CA GLU A 197 -1.37 16.23 3.91
C GLU A 197 -1.99 14.95 4.49
N GLN A 198 -3.10 14.48 3.92
CA GLN A 198 -3.76 13.24 4.36
C GLN A 198 -2.86 12.02 4.19
N LEU A 199 -2.10 11.97 3.10
CA LEU A 199 -1.16 10.87 2.87
C LEU A 199 -0.01 10.90 3.87
N LEU A 200 0.61 12.07 4.06
CA LEU A 200 1.73 12.27 5.00
C LEU A 200 1.35 11.99 6.46
N SER A 201 0.13 12.35 6.88
CA SER A 201 -0.37 12.09 8.23
C SER A 201 -0.68 10.61 8.48
N ARG A 202 -0.99 9.84 7.43
CA ARG A 202 -1.22 8.39 7.54
C ARG A 202 0.07 7.58 7.60
N ILE A 203 1.16 8.06 6.99
CA ILE A 203 2.44 7.35 7.06
C ILE A 203 3.02 7.52 8.46
N LYS A 204 3.21 6.43 9.21
CA LYS A 204 3.77 6.43 10.57
C LYS A 204 5.28 6.21 10.61
N SER A 205 5.89 5.80 9.50
CA SER A 205 7.35 5.65 9.42
C SER A 205 8.03 7.01 9.41
N ASP A 206 9.06 7.19 10.24
CA ASP A 206 9.93 8.37 10.22
C ASP A 206 11.13 8.22 9.27
N ASN A 207 11.23 7.09 8.57
CA ASN A 207 12.30 6.86 7.59
C ASN A 207 11.97 7.62 6.29
N GLY A 208 12.71 8.71 6.04
CA GLY A 208 12.48 9.57 4.88
C GLY A 208 12.56 8.86 3.52
N GLU A 209 13.42 7.85 3.35
CA GLU A 209 13.49 7.09 2.09
C GLU A 209 12.18 6.33 1.84
N ARG A 210 11.61 5.73 2.89
CA ARG A 210 10.35 5.00 2.78
C ARG A 210 9.18 5.95 2.51
N ILE A 211 9.15 7.11 3.17
CA ILE A 211 8.13 8.16 2.91
C ILE A 211 8.20 8.63 1.46
N ILE A 212 9.40 9.00 0.97
CA ILE A 212 9.61 9.43 -0.42
C ILE A 212 9.10 8.37 -1.40
N SER A 213 9.38 7.09 -1.13
CA SER A 213 8.98 6.00 -2.01
C SER A 213 7.46 5.82 -2.10
N VAL A 214 6.73 6.02 -0.99
CA VAL A 214 5.27 6.04 -1.00
C VAL A 214 4.76 7.23 -1.82
N LEU A 215 5.28 8.43 -1.59
CA LEU A 215 4.85 9.63 -2.31
C LEU A 215 5.11 9.50 -3.82
N GLN A 216 6.27 9.00 -4.22
CA GLN A 216 6.62 8.75 -5.63
C GLN A 216 5.66 7.74 -6.28
N LEU A 217 5.28 6.67 -5.57
CA LEU A 217 4.28 5.73 -6.06
C LEU A 217 2.91 6.41 -6.26
N TRP A 218 2.46 7.23 -5.30
CA TRP A 218 1.19 7.95 -5.38
C TRP A 218 1.15 8.96 -6.52
N VAL A 219 2.24 9.72 -6.68
CA VAL A 219 2.45 10.61 -7.82
C VAL A 219 2.43 9.82 -9.12
N LYS A 220 3.23 8.76 -9.26
CA LYS A 220 3.30 8.00 -10.52
C LYS A 220 1.96 7.37 -10.90
N ALA A 221 1.26 6.78 -9.94
CA ALA A 221 -0.03 6.14 -10.16
C ALA A 221 -1.22 7.10 -10.28
N ASN A 222 -1.00 8.41 -10.14
CA ASN A 222 -2.04 9.45 -10.17
C ASN A 222 -3.09 9.30 -9.06
N LEU A 223 -2.61 8.86 -7.90
CA LEU A 223 -3.40 8.64 -6.69
C LEU A 223 -3.31 9.83 -5.71
N LEU A 224 -2.63 10.90 -6.11
CA LEU A 224 -2.61 12.17 -5.37
C LEU A 224 -3.71 13.09 -5.91
N LEU A 225 -4.55 13.61 -5.03
CA LEU A 225 -5.65 14.48 -5.37
C LEU A 225 -5.15 15.86 -5.82
N LEU A 226 -5.45 16.26 -7.05
CA LEU A 226 -5.15 17.59 -7.56
C LEU A 226 -6.37 18.51 -7.34
N SER A 227 -6.19 19.62 -6.63
CA SER A 227 -7.25 20.60 -6.39
C SER A 227 -7.58 21.38 -7.67
N HIS A 228 -8.88 21.65 -7.87
CA HIS A 228 -9.34 22.63 -8.85
C HIS A 228 -9.23 24.03 -8.25
N ILE A 229 -8.57 24.93 -8.97
CA ILE A 229 -8.62 26.35 -8.66
C ILE A 229 -9.84 26.89 -9.42
N HIS A 230 -10.96 27.08 -8.70
CA HIS A 230 -11.98 28.01 -9.16
C HIS A 230 -11.55 29.42 -8.74
N GLU A 231 -11.82 30.41 -9.59
CA GLU A 231 -11.38 31.81 -9.38
C GLU A 231 -11.84 32.37 -8.02
N ASP A 232 -12.94 31.85 -7.45
CA ASP A 232 -13.48 32.23 -6.15
C ASP A 232 -12.73 31.63 -4.93
N ASN A 233 -11.81 30.68 -5.14
CA ASN A 233 -11.15 29.89 -4.08
C ASN A 233 -9.63 30.15 -3.93
N LEU A 234 -9.14 31.30 -4.42
CA LEU A 234 -7.71 31.65 -4.38
C LEU A 234 -7.13 31.63 -2.95
N SER A 235 -7.85 32.13 -1.95
CA SER A 235 -7.43 32.10 -0.54
C SER A 235 -7.29 30.66 -0.02
N GLN A 236 -8.31 29.84 -0.25
CA GLN A 236 -8.32 28.44 0.17
C GLN A 236 -7.22 27.60 -0.51
N CYS A 237 -6.86 27.93 -1.75
CA CYS A 237 -5.74 27.29 -2.45
C CYS A 237 -4.40 27.64 -1.78
N CYS A 238 -4.19 28.90 -1.39
CA CYS A 238 -2.98 29.32 -0.70
C CYS A 238 -2.85 28.64 0.68
N ASP A 239 -3.96 28.52 1.41
CA ASP A 239 -3.98 27.83 2.71
C ASP A 239 -3.62 26.35 2.57
N GLN A 240 -4.18 25.65 1.56
CA GLN A 240 -3.86 24.24 1.30
C GLN A 240 -2.40 24.04 0.90
N LEU A 241 -1.85 24.91 0.04
CA LEU A 241 -0.45 24.86 -0.37
C LEU A 241 0.49 25.08 0.83
N THR A 242 0.11 25.99 1.73
CA THR A 242 0.85 26.26 2.96
C THR A 242 0.78 25.07 3.92
N SER A 243 -0.40 24.49 4.12
CA SER A 243 -0.59 23.27 4.94
C SER A 243 0.23 22.08 4.41
N ASN A 244 0.18 21.85 3.09
CA ASN A 244 0.95 20.82 2.41
C ASN A 244 2.46 21.03 2.62
N THR A 245 2.92 22.28 2.47
CA THR A 245 4.34 22.66 2.65
C THR A 245 4.79 22.40 4.10
N ASN A 246 3.99 22.83 5.08
CA ASN A 246 4.26 22.61 6.51
C ASN A 246 4.27 21.11 6.85
N SER A 247 3.30 20.36 6.34
CA SER A 247 3.23 18.90 6.57
C SER A 247 4.44 18.19 5.98
N LEU A 248 4.86 18.54 4.77
CA LEU A 248 6.07 17.99 4.14
C LEU A 248 7.33 18.37 4.92
N LYS A 249 7.40 19.61 5.40
CA LYS A 249 8.50 20.10 6.22
C LYS A 249 8.66 19.27 7.50
N GLU A 250 7.58 19.17 8.29
CA GLU A 250 7.62 18.50 9.59
C GLU A 250 7.83 16.98 9.46
N ARG A 251 7.16 16.34 8.48
CA ARG A 251 7.18 14.88 8.34
C ARG A 251 8.37 14.35 7.54
N LEU A 252 8.96 15.16 6.64
CA LEU A 252 10.00 14.69 5.74
C LEU A 252 11.28 15.52 5.79
N LEU A 253 11.20 16.84 5.58
CA LEU A 253 12.41 17.65 5.42
C LEU A 253 13.20 17.77 6.74
N LYS A 254 12.55 18.13 7.86
CA LYS A 254 13.25 18.23 9.16
C LYS A 254 13.91 16.92 9.59
N PRO A 255 13.22 15.75 9.58
CA PRO A 255 13.85 14.47 9.92
C PRO A 255 15.03 14.14 9.00
N LEU A 256 14.90 14.41 7.69
CA LEU A 256 16.00 14.19 6.74
C LEU A 256 17.21 15.06 7.07
N VAL A 257 17.03 16.37 7.26
CA VAL A 257 18.12 17.29 7.63
C VAL A 257 18.82 16.82 8.91
N SER A 258 18.06 16.43 9.93
CA SER A 258 18.63 15.93 11.20
C SER A 258 19.38 14.59 11.10
N SER A 259 19.14 13.80 10.04
CA SER A 259 19.70 12.45 9.86
C SER A 259 20.77 12.35 8.76
N ILE A 260 20.99 13.43 8.00
CA ILE A 260 21.98 13.50 6.91
C ILE A 260 23.41 13.26 7.42
N SER A 261 23.73 13.62 8.66
CA SER A 261 25.06 13.42 9.27
C SER A 261 25.48 11.95 9.44
N CYS A 262 24.56 10.98 9.29
CA CYS A 262 24.81 9.57 9.65
C CYS A 262 24.62 8.55 8.50
N SER A 263 24.26 8.94 7.27
CA SER A 263 23.87 7.99 6.21
C SER A 263 24.94 7.80 5.11
N PRO A 264 25.29 6.57 4.72
CA PRO A 264 26.21 6.32 3.60
C PRO A 264 25.60 6.59 2.21
N ASN A 265 24.27 6.82 2.11
CA ASN A 265 23.52 6.93 0.85
C ASN A 265 22.95 8.34 0.59
N ILE A 266 23.51 9.38 1.20
CA ILE A 266 22.98 10.77 1.16
C ILE A 266 22.74 11.24 -0.28
N GLY A 267 23.67 11.05 -1.21
CA GLY A 267 23.53 11.53 -2.59
C GLY A 267 22.36 10.89 -3.36
N LEU A 268 22.05 9.63 -3.10
CA LEU A 268 20.93 8.95 -3.76
C LEU A 268 19.58 9.37 -3.16
N LEU A 269 19.53 9.53 -1.84
CA LEU A 269 18.35 10.04 -1.14
C LEU A 269 18.05 11.48 -1.54
N ALA A 270 19.11 12.28 -1.66
CA ALA A 270 19.09 13.64 -2.14
C ALA A 270 18.45 13.73 -3.53
N ASN A 271 18.92 12.95 -4.50
CA ASN A 271 18.35 12.92 -5.84
C ASN A 271 16.87 12.46 -5.85
N LYS A 272 16.50 11.49 -5.00
CA LYS A 272 15.10 11.04 -4.89
C LYS A 272 14.20 12.14 -4.32
N LEU A 273 14.67 12.87 -3.31
CA LEU A 273 13.97 14.00 -2.72
C LEU A 273 13.80 15.13 -3.75
N GLU A 274 14.87 15.46 -4.47
CA GLU A 274 14.85 16.45 -5.55
C GLU A 274 13.76 16.13 -6.58
N VAL A 275 13.76 14.91 -7.13
CA VAL A 275 12.76 14.47 -8.10
C VAL A 275 11.34 14.59 -7.53
N LEU A 276 11.14 14.20 -6.26
CA LEU A 276 9.84 14.29 -5.61
C LEU A 276 9.38 15.76 -5.45
N LEU A 277 10.26 16.65 -5.02
CA LEU A 277 9.93 18.07 -4.87
C LEU A 277 9.52 18.68 -6.21
N TYR A 278 10.26 18.39 -7.29
CA TYR A 278 9.88 18.82 -8.64
C TYR A 278 8.49 18.29 -9.03
N GLN A 279 8.23 17.01 -8.81
CA GLN A 279 6.94 16.42 -9.12
C GLN A 279 5.81 17.14 -8.39
N LEU A 280 5.96 17.38 -7.08
CA LEU A 280 4.93 18.02 -6.26
C LEU A 280 4.73 19.50 -6.61
N ILE A 281 5.79 20.24 -6.96
CA ILE A 281 5.70 21.63 -7.47
C ILE A 281 4.99 21.66 -8.83
N ILE A 282 5.38 20.78 -9.77
CA ILE A 282 4.72 20.66 -11.09
C ILE A 282 3.23 20.36 -10.90
N LEU A 283 2.87 19.51 -9.93
CA LEU A 283 1.48 19.18 -9.62
C LEU A 283 0.71 20.32 -8.92
N GLY A 284 1.38 21.41 -8.54
CA GLY A 284 0.79 22.50 -7.78
C GLY A 284 0.34 22.06 -6.40
N GLN A 285 1.11 21.18 -5.74
CA GLN A 285 0.85 20.72 -4.37
C GLN A 285 1.66 21.50 -3.34
N LEU A 286 2.69 22.23 -3.77
CA LEU A 286 3.63 22.95 -2.94
C LEU A 286 3.81 24.38 -3.45
N HIS A 287 4.09 25.30 -2.53
CA HIS A 287 4.43 26.69 -2.87
C HIS A 287 5.96 26.82 -3.04
N GLU A 288 6.39 27.33 -4.20
CA GLU A 288 7.81 27.43 -4.58
C GLU A 288 8.61 28.28 -3.58
N CYS A 289 8.10 29.45 -3.20
CA CYS A 289 8.80 30.37 -2.30
C CYS A 289 8.81 29.90 -0.84
N SER A 290 7.75 29.21 -0.39
CA SER A 290 7.59 28.85 1.02
C SER A 290 8.50 27.68 1.39
N ILE A 291 8.63 26.65 0.54
CA ILE A 291 9.62 25.58 0.76
C ILE A 291 11.02 26.15 0.83
N PHE A 292 11.30 27.13 -0.04
CA PHE A 292 12.60 27.76 -0.15
C PHE A 292 13.00 28.51 1.13
N GLU A 293 12.18 29.47 1.60
CA GLU A 293 12.46 30.25 2.82
C GLU A 293 12.67 29.33 4.02
N GLU A 294 11.86 28.28 4.09
CA GLU A 294 11.79 27.38 5.22
C GLU A 294 12.99 26.42 5.29
N ILE A 295 13.51 25.95 4.16
CA ILE A 295 14.76 25.17 4.16
C ILE A 295 15.97 26.08 4.44
N THR A 296 15.99 27.31 3.92
CA THR A 296 17.08 28.24 4.23
C THR A 296 17.13 28.68 5.70
N HIS A 297 15.99 28.76 6.37
CA HIS A 297 15.90 29.05 7.81
C HIS A 297 16.13 27.83 8.71
N SER A 298 16.21 26.62 8.14
CA SER A 298 16.56 25.39 8.86
C SER A 298 18.07 25.23 9.06
N ASN A 299 18.88 26.15 8.52
CA ASN A 299 20.33 26.13 8.65
C ASN A 299 20.77 26.58 10.06
N SER A 300 21.10 25.61 10.91
CA SER A 300 22.16 25.79 11.91
C SER A 300 23.52 25.64 11.22
N ASP A 301 24.49 26.46 11.63
CA ASP A 301 25.81 26.77 11.05
C ASP A 301 26.81 25.61 10.77
N GLU A 302 26.38 24.39 10.41
CA GLU A 302 27.30 23.25 10.21
C GLU A 302 27.56 22.95 8.71
N LEU A 303 28.85 22.78 8.38
CA LEU A 303 29.43 22.60 7.05
C LEU A 303 28.84 21.45 6.19
N GLU A 304 27.99 20.58 6.74
CA GLU A 304 27.46 19.37 6.11
C GLU A 304 26.20 19.60 5.24
N ASN A 305 25.55 20.77 5.36
CA ASN A 305 24.35 21.12 4.57
C ASN A 305 24.61 21.54 3.12
N ARG A 306 25.88 21.64 2.68
CA ARG A 306 26.22 22.06 1.31
C ARG A 306 25.60 21.18 0.22
N SER A 307 25.39 19.88 0.46
CA SER A 307 24.79 19.00 -0.56
C SER A 307 23.31 19.28 -0.78
N LEU A 308 22.57 19.54 0.30
CA LEU A 308 21.18 19.94 0.27
C LEU A 308 21.05 21.36 -0.30
N ASP A 309 21.91 22.29 0.12
CA ASP A 309 21.95 23.65 -0.43
C ASP A 309 22.29 23.65 -1.93
N ASN A 310 23.24 22.81 -2.37
CA ASN A 310 23.57 22.67 -3.79
C ASN A 310 22.39 22.09 -4.59
N MET A 311 21.73 21.06 -4.07
CA MET A 311 20.51 20.51 -4.69
C MET A 311 19.40 21.57 -4.78
N LEU A 312 19.15 22.31 -3.70
CA LEU A 312 18.13 23.35 -3.68
C LEU A 312 18.50 24.53 -4.57
N SER A 313 19.79 24.85 -4.70
CA SER A 313 20.29 25.82 -5.67
C SER A 313 20.09 25.34 -7.11
N HIS A 314 20.21 24.03 -7.35
CA HIS A 314 19.91 23.42 -8.65
C HIS A 314 18.41 23.49 -8.96
N ILE A 315 17.56 23.13 -7.99
CA ILE A 315 16.10 23.29 -8.03
C ILE A 315 15.71 24.73 -8.35
N ARG A 316 16.33 25.70 -7.66
CA ARG A 316 16.15 27.13 -7.90
C ARG A 316 16.53 27.55 -9.32
N SER A 317 17.68 27.09 -9.81
CA SER A 317 18.16 27.45 -11.15
C SER A 317 17.22 26.96 -12.26
N GLN A 318 16.52 25.83 -12.05
CA GLN A 318 15.61 25.25 -13.04
C GLN A 318 14.17 25.75 -12.92
N LEU A 319 13.74 26.19 -11.73
CA LEU A 319 12.36 26.64 -11.48
C LEU A 319 12.19 28.16 -11.46
N ASN A 320 13.29 28.92 -11.48
CA ASN A 320 13.28 30.38 -11.47
C ASN A 320 12.16 30.95 -12.37
N PRO A 321 11.27 31.79 -11.83
CA PRO A 321 10.11 32.24 -12.56
C PRO A 321 10.48 32.94 -13.87
N PRO A 322 9.67 32.72 -14.92
CA PRO A 322 8.41 31.97 -14.87
C PRO A 322 8.61 30.44 -14.89
N LEU A 323 7.87 29.72 -14.04
CA LEU A 323 7.66 28.27 -14.13
C LEU A 323 7.49 27.92 -15.60
N SER A 324 8.39 27.09 -16.14
CA SER A 324 8.43 26.91 -17.58
C SER A 324 7.03 26.58 -18.10
N LEU A 325 6.59 27.26 -19.17
CA LEU A 325 5.26 27.07 -19.76
C LEU A 325 4.94 25.57 -19.95
N ARG A 326 5.98 24.78 -20.25
CA ARG A 326 5.97 23.31 -20.29
C ARG A 326 5.38 22.68 -19.02
N PHE A 327 5.85 23.05 -17.82
CA PHE A 327 5.38 22.47 -16.56
C PHE A 327 3.93 22.85 -16.26
N LEU A 328 3.54 24.10 -16.53
CA LEU A 328 2.15 24.53 -16.40
C LEU A 328 1.24 23.73 -17.32
N ILE A 329 1.63 23.53 -18.58
CA ILE A 329 0.90 22.70 -19.54
C ILE A 329 0.79 21.25 -19.03
N ILE A 330 1.88 20.65 -18.54
CA ILE A 330 1.87 19.28 -18.00
C ILE A 330 0.89 19.16 -16.83
N ARG A 331 0.90 20.12 -15.90
CA ARG A 331 -0.02 20.17 -14.77
C ARG A 331 -1.47 20.15 -15.22
N GLU A 332 -1.83 21.07 -16.12
CA GLU A 332 -3.21 21.19 -16.58
C GLU A 332 -3.66 19.98 -17.40
N ILE A 333 -2.80 19.44 -18.28
CA ILE A 333 -3.09 18.19 -18.99
C ILE A 333 -3.37 17.06 -17.98
N ARG A 334 -2.52 16.92 -16.97
CA ARG A 334 -2.66 15.83 -16.00
C ARG A 334 -3.90 15.99 -15.12
N ARG A 335 -4.24 17.21 -14.71
CA ARG A 335 -5.51 17.52 -14.01
C ARG A 335 -6.73 17.12 -14.84
N ILE A 336 -6.77 17.54 -16.10
CA ILE A 336 -7.86 17.20 -17.03
C ILE A 336 -7.95 15.68 -17.19
N LEU A 337 -6.82 14.98 -17.36
CA LEU A 337 -6.78 13.53 -17.47
C LEU A 337 -7.22 12.84 -16.18
N GLN A 338 -6.81 13.32 -15.01
CA GLN A 338 -7.26 12.78 -13.72
C GLN A 338 -8.78 12.93 -13.57
N TYR A 339 -9.33 14.11 -13.86
CA TYR A 339 -10.76 14.36 -13.79
C TYR A 339 -11.55 13.46 -14.73
N ARG A 340 -11.13 13.37 -16.01
CA ARG A 340 -11.75 12.47 -16.99
C ARG A 340 -11.67 11.02 -16.55
N PHE A 341 -10.52 10.59 -16.03
CA PHE A 341 -10.34 9.26 -15.51
C PHE A 341 -11.28 8.98 -14.34
N ILE A 342 -11.37 9.87 -13.36
CA ILE A 342 -12.29 9.75 -12.21
C ILE A 342 -13.74 9.68 -12.71
N SER A 343 -14.14 10.57 -13.62
CA SER A 343 -15.49 10.60 -14.20
C SER A 343 -15.82 9.29 -14.96
N LEU A 344 -14.88 8.75 -15.74
CA LEU A 344 -15.04 7.47 -16.42
C LEU A 344 -15.21 6.30 -15.44
N CYS A 345 -14.56 6.36 -14.28
CA CYS A 345 -14.72 5.38 -13.21
C CYS A 345 -16.05 5.52 -12.47
N GLN A 346 -16.57 6.74 -12.35
CA GLN A 346 -17.84 7.06 -11.68
C GLN A 346 -19.07 6.71 -12.51
N LEU A 347 -19.02 6.92 -13.83
CA LEU A 347 -20.17 6.72 -14.73
C LEU A 347 -20.51 5.24 -15.00
N ASN A 348 -19.67 4.32 -14.53
CA ASN A 348 -19.65 2.95 -14.96
C ASN A 348 -19.76 2.00 -13.76
N ASP A 349 -21.00 1.65 -13.38
CA ASP A 349 -21.28 0.48 -12.53
C ASP A 349 -20.80 -0.83 -13.20
N LYS A 350 -20.45 -0.79 -14.50
CA LYS A 350 -19.79 -1.85 -15.26
C LYS A 350 -18.48 -1.33 -15.86
N PRO A 351 -17.34 -2.00 -15.67
CA PRO A 351 -16.04 -1.49 -16.11
C PRO A 351 -16.02 -1.21 -17.62
N HIS A 352 -15.63 0.00 -18.00
CA HIS A 352 -15.42 0.35 -19.41
C HIS A 352 -14.36 -0.60 -20.00
N PRO A 353 -14.56 -1.16 -21.21
CA PRO A 353 -13.66 -2.18 -21.77
C PRO A 353 -12.20 -1.74 -21.94
N SER A 354 -11.94 -0.43 -21.95
CA SER A 354 -10.58 0.14 -22.05
C SER A 354 -9.89 0.44 -20.71
N VAL A 355 -10.58 0.32 -19.58
CA VAL A 355 -10.00 0.61 -18.25
C VAL A 355 -9.71 -0.71 -17.56
N THR A 356 -8.44 -1.00 -17.28
CA THR A 356 -8.08 -2.19 -16.50
C THR A 356 -8.76 -2.12 -15.13
N LYS A 357 -9.21 -3.27 -14.60
CA LYS A 357 -10.03 -3.32 -13.38
C LYS A 357 -9.32 -2.84 -12.09
N ASN A 358 -8.09 -2.34 -12.17
CA ASN A 358 -7.26 -2.07 -11.00
C ASN A 358 -6.85 -0.60 -10.82
N VAL A 359 -6.30 -0.28 -9.66
CA VAL A 359 -6.02 1.11 -9.25
C VAL A 359 -4.86 1.75 -10.02
N LEU A 360 -3.98 0.94 -10.60
CA LEU A 360 -2.88 1.40 -11.47
C LEU A 360 -3.33 1.66 -12.92
N SER A 361 -4.63 1.58 -13.21
CA SER A 361 -5.20 1.72 -14.54
C SER A 361 -5.00 3.09 -15.18
N PHE A 362 -4.69 4.13 -14.41
CA PHE A 362 -4.32 5.42 -15.01
C PHE A 362 -3.05 5.29 -15.86
N VAL A 363 -2.04 4.55 -15.39
CA VAL A 363 -0.78 4.35 -16.13
C VAL A 363 -1.03 3.59 -17.43
N THR A 364 -1.83 2.51 -17.37
CA THR A 364 -2.19 1.73 -18.55
C THR A 364 -3.02 2.56 -19.52
N TRP A 365 -3.98 3.35 -19.01
CA TRP A 365 -4.83 4.23 -19.80
C TRP A 365 -4.02 5.29 -20.54
N VAL A 366 -3.12 6.02 -19.85
CA VAL A 366 -2.22 7.01 -20.50
C VAL A 366 -1.34 6.35 -21.57
N ASN A 367 -0.84 5.15 -21.30
CA ASN A 367 -0.01 4.41 -22.26
C ASN A 367 -0.78 3.97 -23.51
N GLN A 368 -2.09 3.77 -23.42
CA GLN A 368 -2.97 3.44 -24.55
C GLN A 368 -3.37 4.67 -25.39
N LEU A 369 -3.24 5.89 -24.86
CA LEU A 369 -3.55 7.10 -25.63
C LEU A 369 -2.60 7.26 -26.83
N SER A 370 -3.11 7.82 -27.93
CA SER A 370 -2.32 8.14 -29.13
C SER A 370 -1.51 9.44 -28.93
N LEU A 371 -0.68 9.47 -27.89
CA LEU A 371 0.19 10.61 -27.55
C LEU A 371 1.66 10.28 -27.83
N PRO A 372 2.49 11.28 -28.19
CA PRO A 372 3.93 11.10 -28.28
C PRO A 372 4.53 10.56 -26.97
N PHE A 373 5.53 9.69 -27.09
CA PHE A 373 6.18 9.05 -25.94
C PHE A 373 6.66 10.06 -24.89
N LEU A 374 7.29 11.15 -25.34
CA LEU A 374 7.77 12.21 -24.45
C LEU A 374 6.63 12.85 -23.64
N LEU A 375 5.46 13.05 -24.25
CA LEU A 375 4.30 13.60 -23.56
C LEU A 375 3.74 12.61 -22.54
N LYS A 376 3.72 11.31 -22.85
CA LYS A 376 3.33 10.25 -21.89
C LYS A 376 4.25 10.24 -20.67
N GLN A 377 5.57 10.30 -20.88
CA GLN A 377 6.55 10.36 -19.78
C GLN A 377 6.31 11.58 -18.89
N HIS A 378 6.07 12.75 -19.47
CA HIS A 378 5.76 13.96 -18.72
C HIS A 378 4.44 13.89 -17.96
N ILE A 379 3.39 13.34 -18.57
CA ILE A 379 2.10 13.15 -17.90
C ILE A 379 2.26 12.21 -16.71
N LEU A 380 3.01 11.12 -16.85
CA LEU A 380 3.23 10.14 -15.79
C LEU A 380 4.23 10.63 -14.72
N LEU A 381 4.95 11.71 -15.01
CA LEU A 381 6.04 12.23 -14.18
C LEU A 381 7.09 11.16 -13.87
N ASP A 382 7.25 10.16 -14.75
CA ASP A 382 8.38 9.23 -14.71
C ASP A 382 9.67 10.03 -14.75
N PRO A 383 10.75 9.58 -14.09
CA PRO A 383 11.96 10.37 -13.89
C PRO A 383 12.35 11.00 -15.22
N ILE A 384 12.09 12.31 -15.27
CA ILE A 384 12.36 13.10 -16.47
C ILE A 384 13.86 12.96 -16.59
N ILE A 385 14.33 12.29 -17.65
CA ILE A 385 15.73 12.34 -18.00
C ILE A 385 15.93 13.79 -18.44
N VAL A 386 16.16 14.67 -17.47
CA VAL A 386 16.68 15.99 -17.69
C VAL A 386 18.10 15.72 -18.16
N LYS A 387 18.26 15.50 -19.46
CA LYS A 387 19.57 15.66 -20.07
C LYS A 387 19.94 17.11 -19.76
N SER A 388 20.94 17.29 -18.90
CA SER A 388 21.67 18.54 -18.81
C SER A 388 22.10 18.90 -20.23
N ILE A 389 21.43 19.89 -20.81
CA ILE A 389 21.92 20.54 -22.03
C ILE A 389 22.94 21.57 -21.59
#